data_AF-A0A087K608-F1
#
_entry.id   AF-A0A087K608-F1
#
_cell.length_a   1.000
_cell.length_b   1.000
_cell.length_c   1.000
_cell.angle_alpha   90.00
_cell.angle_beta   90.00
_cell.angle_gamma   90.00
#
_symmetry.space_group_name_H-M   'P 1'
#
loop_
_entity.id
_entity.type
_entity.pdbx_description
1 polymer ?
#
loop_
_entity_poly.entity_id
_entity_poly.type
_entity_poly.pdbx_seq_one_letter_code
_entity_poly.pdbx_strand_id
1 'polypeptide(L)' 'MHIYPRLRRPGLYIRHKGKWLRATVTSRDTHHDGHVTYHVDIAFEGKSGYGRAYRWGQPGVRYAYGPDQGQLPDD' A
#
# COMPACT_ATOMS: atom_id res chain seq x y z
N MET A 1 -4.03 14.13 1.09
CA MET A 1 -3.84 13.07 0.08
C MET A 1 -2.72 13.36 -0.92
N HIS A 2 -1.81 12.40 -1.12
CA HIS A 2 -0.72 12.38 -2.08
C HIS A 2 -0.91 11.20 -3.05
N ILE A 3 -0.86 11.44 -4.37
CA ILE A 3 -1.06 10.40 -5.39
C ILE A 3 0.29 10.07 -6.03
N TYR A 4 0.62 8.77 -6.06
CA TYR A 4 1.87 8.32 -6.66
C TYR A 4 1.74 8.17 -8.19
N PRO A 5 2.69 8.71 -8.97
CA PRO A 5 2.69 8.52 -10.42
C PRO A 5 2.87 7.04 -10.76
N ARG A 6 2.23 6.58 -11.85
CA ARG A 6 2.13 5.14 -12.21
C ARG A 6 3.47 4.41 -12.20
N LEU A 7 4.54 5.07 -12.65
CA LEU A 7 5.89 4.49 -12.78
C LEU A 7 6.71 4.53 -11.48
N ARG A 8 6.24 5.20 -10.41
CA ARG A 8 6.94 5.31 -9.12
C ARG A 8 6.04 4.94 -7.95
N ARG A 9 5.11 4.02 -8.17
CA ARG A 9 4.20 3.57 -7.13
C ARG A 9 4.96 2.73 -6.11
N PRO A 10 4.93 3.08 -4.82
CA PRO A 10 5.46 2.22 -3.77
C PRO A 10 4.57 1.00 -3.58
N GLY A 11 5.03 0.07 -2.76
CA GLY A 11 4.42 -1.23 -2.57
C GLY A 11 4.17 -1.43 -1.09
N LEU A 12 3.15 -2.22 -0.80
CA LEU A 12 2.74 -2.51 0.56
C LEU A 12 2.45 -4.00 0.66
N TYR A 13 3.04 -4.68 1.64
CA TYR A 13 2.63 -6.04 1.96
C TYR A 13 1.37 -5.98 2.81
N ILE A 14 0.33 -6.64 2.32
CA ILE A 14 -0.95 -6.78 3.00
C ILE A 14 -1.21 -8.26 3.27
N ARG A 15 -1.86 -8.57 4.39
CA ARG A 15 -2.28 -9.93 4.69
C ARG A 15 -3.70 -10.15 4.20
N HIS A 16 -3.86 -11.01 3.21
CA HIS A 16 -5.14 -11.35 2.60
C HIS A 16 -5.35 -12.86 2.67
N LYS A 17 -6.46 -13.31 3.27
CA LYS A 17 -6.78 -14.74 3.45
C LYS A 17 -5.61 -15.55 4.06
N GLY A 18 -4.96 -14.99 5.07
CA GLY A 18 -3.83 -15.62 5.76
C GLY A 18 -2.47 -15.52 5.05
N LYS A 19 -2.42 -15.12 3.77
CA LYS A 19 -1.19 -14.98 2.98
C LYS A 19 -0.76 -13.52 2.87
N TRP A 20 0.55 -13.27 2.80
CA TRP A 20 1.09 -11.96 2.48
C TRP A 20 1.07 -11.75 0.97
N LEU A 21 0.53 -10.62 0.53
CA LEU A 21 0.48 -10.20 -0.87
C LEU A 21 1.09 -8.82 -0.99
N ARG A 22 1.85 -8.60 -2.07
CA ARG A 22 2.37 -7.28 -2.40
C ARG A 22 1.32 -6.53 -3.20
N ALA A 23 0.82 -5.43 -2.64
CA ALA A 23 -0.10 -4.51 -3.30
C ALA A 23 0.64 -3.25 -3.75
N THR A 24 0.14 -2.61 -4.80
CA THR A 24 0.73 -1.38 -5.36
C THR A 24 0.04 -0.17 -4.78
N VAL A 25 0.76 0.72 -4.10
CA VAL A 25 0.20 1.93 -3.50
C VAL A 25 -0.08 2.97 -4.58
N THR A 26 -1.33 3.38 -4.71
CA THR A 26 -1.77 4.40 -5.67
C THR A 26 -1.79 5.79 -5.04
N SER A 27 -2.13 5.88 -3.77
CA SER A 27 -2.11 7.13 -3.01
C SER A 27 -1.92 6.89 -1.52
N ARG A 28 -1.48 7.94 -0.84
CA ARG A 28 -1.34 8.04 0.61
C ARG A 28 -2.23 9.19 1.08
N ASP A 29 -3.02 8.96 2.11
CA ASP A 29 -3.73 10.03 2.81
C ASP A 29 -3.21 10.16 4.24
N THR A 30 -3.02 11.40 4.66
CA THR A 30 -2.60 11.73 6.03
C THR A 30 -3.76 12.51 6.64
N HIS A 31 -4.40 11.91 7.63
CA HIS A 31 -5.55 12.48 8.32
C HIS A 31 -5.10 13.47 9.40
N HIS A 32 -5.99 14.37 9.81
CA HIS A 32 -5.71 15.39 10.82
C HIS A 32 -5.37 14.81 12.21
N ASP A 33 -5.79 13.59 12.49
CA ASP A 33 -5.49 12.83 13.71
C ASP A 33 -4.10 12.15 13.67
N GLY A 34 -3.33 12.36 12.60
CA GLY A 34 -2.00 11.80 12.41
C GLY A 34 -2.00 10.38 11.83
N HIS A 35 -3.15 9.76 11.60
CA HIS A 35 -3.19 8.45 10.98
C HIS A 35 -2.96 8.52 9.47
N VAL A 36 -2.24 7.53 8.95
CA VAL A 36 -1.92 7.41 7.52
C VAL A 36 -2.71 6.26 6.92
N THR A 37 -3.39 6.54 5.81
CA THR A 37 -4.14 5.56 5.03
C THR A 37 -3.49 5.38 3.66
N TYR A 38 -3.15 4.16 3.29
CA TYR A 38 -2.63 3.82 1.97
C TYR A 38 -3.73 3.22 1.11
N HIS A 39 -3.99 3.82 -0.04
CA HIS A 39 -4.82 3.20 -1.07
C HIS A 39 -3.93 2.34 -1.94
N VAL A 40 -4.31 1.09 -2.11
CA VAL A 40 -3.55 0.11 -2.86
C VAL A 40 -4.42 -0.54 -3.91
N ASP A 41 -3.81 -0.87 -5.04
CA ASP A 41 -4.35 -1.77 -6.04
C ASP A 41 -3.77 -3.16 -5.79
N ILE A 42 -4.67 -4.14 -5.60
CA ILE A 42 -4.28 -5.53 -5.34
C ILE A 42 -4.55 -6.33 -6.62
N ALA A 43 -3.50 -6.55 -7.39
CA ALA A 43 -3.57 -7.44 -8.54
C ALA A 43 -3.52 -8.91 -8.07
N PHE A 44 -4.44 -9.72 -8.58
CA PHE A 44 -4.38 -11.18 -8.47
C PHE A 44 -4.14 -11.74 -9.86
N GLU A 45 -3.37 -12.82 -9.95
CA GLU A 45 -3.14 -13.51 -11.23
C GLU A 45 -4.48 -13.79 -11.93
N GLY A 46 -4.65 -13.23 -13.13
CA GLY A 46 -5.85 -13.39 -13.95
C GLY A 46 -7.09 -12.58 -13.53
N LYS A 47 -6.99 -11.61 -12.61
CA LYS A 47 -8.13 -10.74 -12.23
C LYS A 47 -7.76 -9.26 -12.27
N SER A 48 -8.73 -8.44 -12.68
CA SER A 48 -8.64 -6.97 -12.51
C SER A 48 -8.38 -6.66 -11.04
N GLY A 49 -7.33 -5.87 -10.79
CA GLY A 49 -7.02 -5.40 -9.45
C GLY A 49 -8.22 -4.64 -8.87
N TYR A 50 -8.42 -4.78 -7.56
CA TYR A 50 -9.38 -3.94 -6.85
C TYR A 50 -8.66 -3.01 -5.89
N GLY A 51 -9.18 -1.79 -5.81
CA GLY A 51 -8.70 -0.76 -4.90
C GLY A 51 -9.15 -1.06 -3.46
N ARG A 52 -8.24 -0.94 -2.50
CA ARG A 52 -8.56 -1.01 -1.07
C ARG A 52 -7.69 -0.05 -0.27
N ALA A 53 -8.25 0.50 0.80
CA ALA A 53 -7.54 1.34 1.74
C ALA A 53 -7.07 0.53 2.95
N TYR A 54 -5.84 0.77 3.39
CA TYR A 54 -5.23 0.15 4.57
C TYR A 54 -4.61 1.23 5.45
N ARG A 55 -4.91 1.20 6.74
CA ARG A 55 -4.27 2.11 7.70
C ARG A 55 -2.88 1.61 8.05
N TRP A 56 -1.91 2.52 8.08
CA TRP A 56 -0.57 2.21 8.55
C TRP A 56 -0.60 1.77 10.02
N GLY A 57 0.23 0.78 10.37
CA GLY A 57 0.29 0.19 11.72
C GLY A 57 -0.85 -0.77 12.07
N GLN A 58 -1.86 -0.96 11.20
CA GLN A 58 -2.90 -1.95 11.47
C GLN A 58 -2.36 -3.39 11.29
N PRO A 59 -2.93 -4.40 11.99
CA PRO A 59 -2.54 -5.79 11.81
C PRO A 59 -2.66 -6.24 10.35
N GLY A 60 -1.63 -6.92 9.86
CA GLY A 60 -1.60 -7.41 8.48
C GLY A 60 -1.20 -6.37 7.44
N VAL A 61 -0.54 -5.29 7.83
CA VAL A 61 0.10 -4.31 6.91
C VAL A 61 1.58 -4.19 7.24
N ARG A 62 2.45 -4.25 6.22
CA ARG A 62 3.91 -4.13 6.35
C ARG A 62 4.51 -3.41 5.14
N TYR A 63 5.66 -2.78 5.35
CA TYR A 63 6.45 -2.18 4.28
C TYR A 63 6.88 -3.22 3.24
N ALA A 64 6.80 -2.90 1.95
CA ALA A 64 7.39 -3.73 0.90
C ALA A 64 8.78 -3.20 0.51
N TYR A 65 9.82 -3.95 0.85
CA TYR A 65 11.17 -3.67 0.35
C TYR A 65 11.23 -4.07 -1.13
N GLY A 66 11.46 -3.10 -2.03
CA GLY A 66 11.59 -3.35 -3.46
C GLY A 66 12.61 -2.38 -4.08
N PRO A 67 13.33 -2.81 -5.14
CA PRO A 67 14.49 -2.09 -5.69
C PRO A 67 14.17 -0.69 -6.25
N ASP A 68 12.91 -0.43 -6.60
CA ASP A 68 12.45 0.84 -7.19
C ASP A 68 11.50 1.65 -6.29
N GLN A 69 11.39 1.29 -5.00
CA GLN A 69 10.36 1.89 -4.14
C GLN A 69 10.98 2.86 -3.14
N GLY A 70 10.66 4.14 -3.34
CA GLY A 70 10.93 5.18 -2.36
C GLY A 70 10.42 4.75 -0.99
N GLN A 71 11.25 4.95 0.02
CA GLN A 71 10.98 4.66 1.42
C GLN A 71 9.57 5.17 1.77
N LEU A 72 8.66 4.26 2.14
CA LEU A 72 7.48 4.70 2.89
C LEU A 72 8.05 5.28 4.19
N PRO A 73 7.53 6.43 4.65
CA PRO A 73 8.08 7.12 5.80
C PRO A 73 8.27 6.14 6.96
N ASP A 74 9.47 6.19 7.54
CA ASP A 74 9.79 5.49 8.78
C ASP A 74 8.82 5.93 9.88
N ASP A 75 8.59 5.00 10.81
CA ASP A 75 7.80 5.15 12.04
C ASP A 75 8.16 6.43 12.82
#